data_AF-A0A8H4F048-F1
#
_entry.id   AF-A0A8H4F048-F1
#
_cell.length_a   1.000
_cell.length_b   1.000
_cell.length_c   1.000
_cell.angle_alpha   90.00
_cell.angle_beta   90.00
_cell.angle_gamma   90.00
#
_symmetry.space_group_name_H-M   'P 1'
#
loop_
_entity.id
_entity.type
_entity.pdbx_description
1 polymer ?
#
loop_
_entity_poly.entity_id
_entity_poly.type
_entity_poly.pdbx_seq_one_letter_code
_entity_poly.pdbx_strand_id
1 'polypeptide(L)'
;MALPTEIINKIFTEDDIKIKELLQLQLTCRHWSPIAQKILYTFIDFEDEDDRDEEYTREEALQKAKLLIRTLVLPNNQSRFWIKAIHFGRMLDFQFESIAQDPHSNISLLAHLCPNIRQISADPTTFDFYQLLTQLHCEGYLQHLNDINRP
;
A
#
# COMPACT_ATOMS: atom_id res chain seq x y z
N MET A 1 -26.59 14.44 16.93
CA MET A 1 -25.27 14.90 17.42
C MET A 1 -24.21 14.10 16.68
N ALA A 2 -23.23 14.76 16.06
CA ALA A 2 -22.11 14.07 15.40
C ALA A 2 -20.93 14.01 16.38
N LEU A 3 -20.22 12.87 16.41
CA LEU A 3 -18.98 12.74 17.16
C LEU A 3 -17.89 13.60 16.50
N PRO A 4 -16.97 14.20 17.28
CA PRO A 4 -15.80 14.89 16.73
C PRO A 4 -14.94 13.96 15.88
N THR A 5 -14.35 14.49 14.82
CA THR A 5 -13.53 13.75 13.87
C THR A 5 -12.29 13.13 14.49
N GLU A 6 -11.77 13.73 15.56
CA GLU A 6 -10.61 13.25 16.31
C GLU A 6 -10.95 11.95 17.05
N ILE A 7 -12.15 11.85 17.61
CA ILE A 7 -12.62 10.67 18.32
C ILE A 7 -12.86 9.53 17.33
N ILE A 8 -13.48 9.82 16.19
CA ILE A 8 -13.72 8.83 15.13
C ILE A 8 -12.40 8.31 14.57
N ASN A 9 -11.44 9.20 14.28
CA ASN A 9 -10.09 8.80 13.86
C ASN A 9 -9.47 7.84 14.87
N LYS A 10 -9.53 8.17 16.16
CA LYS A 10 -8.96 7.33 17.21
C LYS A 10 -9.57 5.93 17.21
N ILE A 11 -10.91 5.84 17.17
CA ILE A 11 -11.63 4.56 17.10
C ILE A 11 -11.20 3.77 15.87
N PHE A 12 -11.08 4.42 14.71
CA PHE A 12 -10.74 3.72 13.47
C PHE A 12 -9.26 3.32 13.35
N THR A 13 -8.41 3.86 14.22
CA THR A 13 -6.98 3.49 14.33
C THR A 13 -6.69 2.57 15.52
N GLU A 14 -7.70 2.15 16.27
CA GLU A 14 -7.52 1.12 17.31
C GLU A 14 -7.24 -0.23 16.63
N ASP A 15 -6.29 -1.00 17.19
CA ASP A 15 -5.76 -2.25 16.61
C ASP A 15 -6.84 -3.33 16.37
N ASP A 16 -8.01 -3.17 16.98
CA ASP A 16 -9.12 -4.10 16.87
C ASP A 16 -9.89 -3.98 15.55
N ILE A 17 -9.75 -2.86 14.80
CA ILE A 17 -10.53 -2.65 13.57
C ILE A 17 -9.83 -3.25 12.36
N LYS A 18 -10.46 -4.25 11.74
CA LYS A 18 -9.96 -4.92 10.53
C LYS A 18 -10.25 -4.12 9.26
N ILE A 19 -9.49 -4.40 8.21
CA ILE A 19 -9.70 -3.82 6.86
C ILE A 19 -11.15 -4.04 6.38
N LYS A 20 -11.72 -5.22 6.59
CA LYS A 20 -13.11 -5.55 6.23
C LYS A 20 -14.12 -4.63 6.93
N GLU A 21 -13.87 -4.26 8.18
CA GLU A 21 -14.72 -3.36 8.96
C GLU A 21 -14.55 -1.91 8.47
N LEU A 22 -13.33 -1.47 8.17
CA LEU A 22 -13.08 -0.16 7.55
C LEU A 22 -13.80 0.00 6.21
N LEU A 23 -13.85 -1.04 5.38
CA LEU A 23 -14.62 -1.04 4.13
C LEU A 23 -16.12 -0.91 4.39
N GLN A 24 -16.67 -1.61 5.39
CA GLN A 24 -18.07 -1.45 5.79
C GLN A 24 -18.37 -0.04 6.31
N LEU A 25 -17.48 0.52 7.13
CA LEU A 25 -17.58 1.89 7.65
C LEU A 25 -17.59 2.93 6.52
N GLN A 26 -16.80 2.68 5.45
CA GLN A 26 -16.79 3.54 4.27
C GLN A 26 -18.16 3.61 3.57
N LEU A 27 -18.90 2.49 3.54
CA LEU A 27 -20.21 2.37 2.91
C LEU A 27 -21.37 2.81 3.82
N THR A 28 -21.16 2.81 5.14
CA THR A 28 -22.23 3.04 6.13
C THR A 28 -22.65 4.51 6.22
N CYS A 29 -21.69 5.45 6.23
CA CYS A 29 -21.99 6.85 6.47
C CYS A 29 -21.07 7.79 5.67
N ARG A 30 -21.65 8.84 5.04
CA ARG A 30 -20.89 9.86 4.28
C ARG A 30 -19.86 10.60 5.13
N HIS A 31 -20.12 10.78 6.42
CA HIS A 31 -19.19 11.46 7.33
C HIS A 31 -17.98 10.60 7.70
N TRP A 32 -18.16 9.29 7.80
CA TRP A 32 -17.11 8.33 8.14
C TRP A 32 -16.32 7.88 6.93
N SER A 33 -16.94 7.90 5.74
CA SER A 33 -16.33 7.53 4.47
C SER A 33 -14.94 8.12 4.23
N PRO A 34 -14.71 9.45 4.33
CA PRO A 34 -13.38 10.01 4.09
C PRO A 34 -12.36 9.61 5.16
N ILE A 35 -12.81 9.36 6.40
CA ILE A 35 -11.93 8.97 7.51
C ILE A 35 -11.47 7.52 7.33
N ALA A 36 -12.42 6.61 7.09
CA ALA A 36 -12.16 5.21 6.81
C ALA A 36 -11.27 5.07 5.56
N GLN A 37 -11.58 5.81 4.48
CA GLN A 37 -10.76 5.80 3.27
C GLN A 37 -9.33 6.26 3.55
N LYS A 38 -9.13 7.33 4.32
CA LYS A 38 -7.77 7.79 4.68
C LYS A 38 -6.97 6.70 5.39
N ILE A 39 -7.60 5.98 6.33
CA ILE A 39 -6.95 4.91 7.09
C ILE A 39 -6.65 3.71 6.19
N LEU A 40 -7.62 3.27 5.38
CA LEU A 40 -7.46 2.19 4.40
C LEU A 40 -6.29 2.40 3.43
N TYR A 41 -6.08 3.63 2.97
CA TYR A 41 -5.00 3.96 2.04
C TYR A 41 -3.71 4.35 2.75
N THR A 42 -3.63 4.36 4.09
CA THR A 42 -2.40 4.76 4.79
C THR A 42 -1.31 3.68 4.69
N PHE A 43 -1.70 2.42 4.81
CA PHE A 43 -0.84 1.25 4.68
C PHE A 43 -1.39 0.36 3.57
N ILE A 44 -0.54 0.03 2.60
CA ILE A 44 -0.88 -0.86 1.49
C ILE A 44 -0.15 -2.17 1.69
N ASP A 45 -0.91 -3.24 1.84
CA ASP A 45 -0.36 -4.58 1.87
C ASP A 45 -0.73 -5.35 0.60
N PHE A 46 0.28 -5.91 -0.06
CA PHE A 46 0.09 -6.80 -1.19
C PHE A 46 0.11 -8.28 -0.81
N GLU A 47 0.47 -8.63 0.42
CA GLU A 47 0.37 -9.99 0.98
C GLU A 47 -0.89 -10.03 1.86
N ASP A 48 -1.95 -10.69 1.39
CA ASP A 48 -3.20 -10.76 2.16
C ASP A 48 -3.05 -11.81 3.28
N GLU A 49 -2.91 -11.38 4.54
CA GLU A 49 -2.84 -12.30 5.67
C GLU A 49 -4.20 -12.94 6.04
N ASP A 50 -5.30 -12.42 5.50
CA ASP A 50 -6.64 -12.67 6.03
C ASP A 50 -7.35 -13.90 5.40
N ASP A 51 -6.80 -14.49 4.33
CA ASP A 51 -7.32 -15.69 3.65
C ASP A 51 -6.34 -16.87 3.80
N ARG A 52 -6.48 -17.59 4.93
CA ARG A 52 -5.55 -18.65 5.38
C ARG A 52 -5.65 -20.01 4.70
N ASP A 53 -6.39 -20.14 3.61
CA ASP A 53 -6.69 -21.46 3.02
C ASP A 53 -6.28 -21.63 1.54
N GLU A 54 -5.92 -20.55 0.83
CA GLU A 54 -5.45 -20.62 -0.55
C GLU A 54 -4.05 -20.01 -0.67
N GLU A 55 -3.18 -20.68 -1.42
CA GLU A 55 -1.80 -20.24 -1.67
C GLU A 55 -1.84 -18.89 -2.42
N TYR A 56 -1.80 -17.79 -1.68
CA TYR A 56 -1.83 -16.44 -2.24
C TYR A 56 -0.72 -16.30 -3.28
N THR A 57 -1.11 -16.06 -4.54
CA THR A 57 -0.20 -16.16 -5.66
C THR A 57 0.46 -14.80 -5.94
N ARG A 58 1.72 -14.83 -6.40
CA ARG A 58 2.42 -13.64 -6.92
C ARG A 58 1.60 -12.89 -7.97
N GLU A 59 0.81 -13.61 -8.76
CA GLU A 59 -0.06 -13.02 -9.78
C GLU A 59 -1.14 -12.12 -9.18
N GLU A 60 -1.76 -12.52 -8.07
CA GLU A 60 -2.76 -11.72 -7.36
C GLU A 60 -2.15 -10.44 -6.79
N ALA A 61 -0.95 -10.53 -6.18
CA ALA A 61 -0.21 -9.36 -5.69
C ALA A 61 0.04 -8.35 -6.83
N LEU A 62 0.50 -8.86 -7.98
CA LEU A 62 0.74 -8.04 -9.17
C LEU A 62 -0.56 -7.43 -9.73
N GLN A 63 -1.68 -8.16 -9.70
CA GLN A 63 -2.97 -7.62 -10.11
C GLN A 63 -3.46 -6.53 -9.15
N LYS A 64 -3.34 -6.74 -7.83
CA LYS A 64 -3.64 -5.71 -6.82
C LYS A 64 -2.81 -4.45 -7.04
N ALA A 65 -1.49 -4.59 -7.27
CA ALA A 65 -0.61 -3.47 -7.55
C ALA A 65 -1.05 -2.70 -8.82
N LYS A 66 -1.40 -3.40 -9.90
CA LYS A 66 -1.91 -2.75 -11.13
C LYS A 66 -3.23 -2.01 -10.90
N LEU A 67 -4.15 -2.62 -10.17
CA LEU A 67 -5.44 -2.00 -9.86
C LEU A 67 -5.25 -0.75 -9.01
N LEU A 68 -4.35 -0.81 -8.03
CA LEU A 68 -3.95 0.36 -7.25
C LEU A 68 -3.36 1.45 -8.14
N ILE A 69 -2.35 1.14 -8.95
CA ILE A 69 -1.72 2.13 -9.86
C ILE A 69 -2.77 2.76 -10.78
N ARG A 70 -3.63 1.96 -11.42
CA ARG A 70 -4.72 2.46 -12.27
C ARG A 70 -5.64 3.41 -11.51
N THR A 71 -5.94 3.10 -10.26
CA THR A 71 -6.78 3.93 -9.38
C THR A 71 -6.08 5.24 -9.04
N LEU A 72 -4.78 5.21 -8.69
CA LEU A 72 -4.00 6.38 -8.30
C LEU A 72 -3.73 7.37 -9.45
N VAL A 73 -3.74 6.89 -10.71
CA VAL A 73 -3.57 7.73 -11.91
C VAL A 73 -4.86 8.51 -12.24
N LEU A 74 -6.02 8.11 -11.70
CA LEU A 74 -7.28 8.81 -11.97
C LEU A 74 -7.21 10.28 -11.53
N PRO A 75 -7.78 11.21 -12.32
CA PRO A 75 -7.80 12.63 -11.95
C PRO A 75 -8.54 12.83 -10.64
N ASN A 76 -8.05 13.77 -9.82
CA ASN A 76 -8.58 14.10 -8.49
C ASN A 76 -8.52 12.97 -7.46
N ASN A 77 -7.76 11.89 -7.70
CA ASN A 77 -7.55 10.89 -6.67
C ASN A 77 -6.58 11.43 -5.59
N GLN A 78 -7.14 11.70 -4.40
CA GLN A 78 -6.39 12.19 -3.24
C GLN A 78 -5.72 11.07 -2.44
N SER A 79 -6.09 9.81 -2.66
CA SER A 79 -5.58 8.70 -1.84
C SER A 79 -4.08 8.48 -1.95
N ARG A 80 -3.49 8.85 -3.09
CA ARG A 80 -2.03 8.84 -3.31
C ARG A 80 -1.24 9.65 -2.29
N PHE A 81 -1.84 10.69 -1.70
CA PHE A 81 -1.20 11.51 -0.66
C PHE A 81 -1.34 10.91 0.74
N TRP A 82 -2.19 9.91 0.93
CA TRP A 82 -2.39 9.25 2.21
C TRP A 82 -1.51 8.03 2.39
N ILE A 83 -1.06 7.41 1.29
CA ILE A 83 -0.15 6.26 1.30
C ILE A 83 1.18 6.67 1.94
N LYS A 84 1.52 6.00 3.04
CA LYS A 84 2.76 6.19 3.81
C LYS A 84 3.62 4.93 3.88
N ALA A 85 3.00 3.76 3.79
CA ALA A 85 3.69 2.50 3.95
C ALA A 85 3.18 1.50 2.89
N ILE A 86 4.10 0.75 2.30
CA ILE A 86 3.80 -0.27 1.30
C ILE A 86 4.57 -1.55 1.64
N HIS A 87 3.84 -2.64 1.86
CA HIS A 87 4.39 -3.99 1.95
C HIS A 87 4.17 -4.72 0.62
N PHE A 88 5.27 -5.04 -0.06
CA PHE A 88 5.27 -5.79 -1.32
C PHE A 88 5.24 -7.31 -1.11
N GLY A 89 5.48 -7.78 0.11
CA GLY A 89 5.52 -9.22 0.43
C GLY A 89 6.34 -10.03 -0.57
N ARG A 90 5.80 -11.19 -0.96
CA ARG A 90 6.38 -12.12 -1.95
C ARG A 90 6.24 -11.71 -3.42
N MET A 91 5.77 -10.49 -3.71
CA MET A 91 5.64 -10.01 -5.10
C MET A 91 7.00 -10.02 -5.84
N LEU A 92 8.10 -9.90 -5.09
CA LEU A 92 9.47 -9.86 -5.58
C LEU A 92 10.18 -11.22 -5.58
N ASP A 93 9.50 -12.33 -5.28
CA ASP A 93 10.17 -13.64 -5.31
C ASP A 93 10.56 -14.03 -6.75
N PHE A 94 11.88 -14.18 -6.95
CA PHE A 94 12.53 -14.45 -8.24
C PHE A 94 12.49 -15.92 -8.63
N GLN A 95 11.94 -16.82 -7.80
CA GLN A 95 11.91 -18.26 -8.08
C GLN A 95 10.99 -18.67 -9.24
N PHE A 96 10.14 -17.76 -9.74
CA PHE A 96 9.25 -18.03 -10.86
C PHE A 96 9.63 -17.21 -12.10
N GLU A 97 10.10 -17.92 -13.14
CA GLU A 97 10.52 -17.43 -14.48
C GLU A 97 9.34 -16.91 -15.34
N SER A 98 8.44 -16.08 -14.80
CA SER A 98 7.42 -15.43 -15.62
C SER A 98 7.96 -14.14 -16.23
N ILE A 99 8.34 -14.24 -17.51
CA ILE A 99 9.03 -13.25 -18.35
C ILE A 99 8.19 -11.97 -18.62
N ALA A 100 6.94 -11.90 -18.18
CA ALA A 100 6.03 -10.89 -18.73
C ALA A 100 6.17 -9.50 -18.08
N GLN A 101 6.52 -9.37 -16.80
CA GLN A 101 6.44 -8.06 -16.11
C GLN A 101 7.45 -7.91 -14.97
N ASP A 102 8.25 -6.85 -15.07
CA ASP A 102 9.23 -6.46 -14.07
C ASP A 102 8.51 -5.86 -12.84
N PRO A 103 8.50 -6.54 -11.67
CA PRO A 103 7.87 -6.02 -10.47
C PRO A 103 8.52 -4.72 -9.98
N HIS A 104 9.77 -4.43 -10.37
CA HIS A 104 10.43 -3.16 -10.09
C HIS A 104 9.75 -1.97 -10.78
N SER A 105 9.12 -2.18 -11.94
CA SER A 105 8.36 -1.13 -12.61
C SER A 105 7.17 -0.64 -11.78
N ASN A 106 6.52 -1.54 -11.03
CA ASN A 106 5.42 -1.18 -10.13
C ASN A 106 5.93 -0.37 -8.93
N ILE A 107 7.09 -0.74 -8.36
CA ILE A 107 7.73 0.01 -7.27
C ILE A 107 8.01 1.45 -7.73
N SER A 108 8.65 1.61 -8.90
CA SER A 108 8.94 2.91 -9.47
C SER A 108 7.67 3.74 -9.67
N LEU A 109 6.64 3.17 -10.29
CA LEU A 109 5.38 3.89 -10.52
C LEU A 109 4.71 4.33 -9.21
N LEU A 110 4.68 3.45 -8.20
CA LEU A 110 4.12 3.79 -6.90
C LEU A 110 4.92 4.89 -6.19
N ALA A 111 6.25 4.85 -6.26
CA ALA A 111 7.10 5.92 -5.74
C ALA A 111 6.82 7.28 -6.41
N HIS A 112 6.59 7.29 -7.72
CA HIS A 112 6.25 8.52 -8.46
C HIS A 112 4.85 9.05 -8.10
N LEU A 113 3.89 8.16 -7.87
CA LEU A 113 2.50 8.53 -7.61
C LEU A 113 2.26 8.94 -6.15
N CYS A 114 3.02 8.36 -5.21
CA CYS A 114 2.79 8.47 -3.78
C CYS A 114 3.93 9.24 -3.10
N PRO A 115 3.87 10.58 -3.02
CA PRO A 115 4.99 11.40 -2.56
C PRO A 115 5.29 11.27 -1.05
N ASN A 116 4.38 10.68 -0.27
CA ASN A 116 4.45 10.63 1.19
C ASN A 116 4.89 9.27 1.75
N ILE A 117 5.43 8.38 0.90
CA ILE A 117 5.94 7.08 1.35
C ILE A 117 7.09 7.29 2.33
N ARG A 118 6.99 6.61 3.48
CA ARG A 118 7.96 6.60 4.58
C ARG A 118 8.52 5.23 4.87
N GLN A 119 7.78 4.18 4.52
CA GLN A 119 8.13 2.80 4.81
C GLN A 119 7.87 1.94 3.57
N ILE A 120 8.85 1.12 3.21
CA ILE A 120 8.71 0.09 2.18
C ILE A 120 9.30 -1.21 2.71
N SER A 121 8.57 -2.31 2.56
CA SER A 121 9.04 -3.65 2.93
C SER A 121 8.67 -4.67 1.85
N ALA A 122 9.43 -5.76 1.78
CA ALA A 122 9.22 -6.89 0.88
C ALA A 122 9.85 -8.14 1.50
N ASP A 123 9.41 -9.33 1.10
CA ASP A 123 9.98 -10.60 1.55
C ASP A 123 9.96 -11.65 0.41
N PRO A 124 11.11 -12.10 -0.14
CA PRO A 124 12.47 -11.76 0.27
C PRO A 124 12.92 -10.38 -0.23
N THR A 125 13.85 -9.76 0.51
CA THR A 125 14.57 -8.58 0.00
C THR A 125 15.81 -8.99 -0.78
N THR A 126 15.97 -8.41 -1.96
CA THR A 126 17.09 -8.69 -2.87
C THR A 126 17.98 -7.47 -3.07
N PHE A 127 19.18 -7.69 -3.61
CA PHE A 127 20.10 -6.60 -3.92
C PHE A 127 19.48 -5.58 -4.89
N ASP A 128 18.80 -6.06 -5.94
CA ASP A 128 18.16 -5.21 -6.95
C ASP A 128 17.05 -4.34 -6.33
N PHE A 129 16.32 -4.86 -5.34
CA PHE A 129 15.33 -4.09 -4.60
C PHE A 129 15.96 -2.89 -3.87
N TYR A 130 17.04 -3.09 -3.12
CA TYR A 130 17.73 -1.97 -2.46
C TYR A 130 18.37 -1.00 -3.46
N GLN A 131 18.92 -1.52 -4.56
CA GLN A 131 19.48 -0.68 -5.62
C GLN A 131 18.41 0.24 -6.21
N LEU A 132 17.23 -0.31 -6.51
CA LEU A 132 16.09 0.45 -7.01
C LEU A 132 15.62 1.51 -6.00
N LEU A 133 15.43 1.13 -4.73
CA LEU A 133 15.01 2.09 -3.70
C LEU A 133 16.03 3.22 -3.53
N THR A 134 17.33 2.88 -3.58
CA THR A 134 18.41 3.88 -3.51
C THR A 134 18.37 4.82 -4.71
N GLN A 135 18.16 4.28 -5.91
CA GLN A 135 18.01 5.09 -7.12
C GLN A 135 16.82 6.06 -7.01
N LEU A 136 15.64 5.55 -6.67
CA LEU A 136 14.41 6.35 -6.51
C LEU A 136 14.53 7.41 -5.41
N HIS A 137 15.28 7.11 -4.34
CA HIS A 137 15.60 8.08 -3.29
C HIS A 137 16.51 9.19 -3.83
N CYS A 138 17.59 8.84 -4.55
CA CYS A 138 18.49 9.83 -5.17
C CYS A 138 17.78 10.71 -6.21
N GLU A 139 16.77 10.17 -6.91
CA GLU A 139 15.92 10.91 -7.86
C GLU A 139 14.86 11.78 -7.16
N GLY A 140 14.71 11.67 -5.83
CA GLY A 140 13.80 12.49 -5.03
C GLY A 140 12.37 11.93 -4.88
N TYR A 141 12.04 10.80 -5.50
CA TYR A 141 10.71 10.18 -5.42
C TYR A 141 10.42 9.55 -4.05
N LEU A 142 11.47 9.14 -3.33
CA LEU A 142 11.38 8.53 -2.00
C LEU A 142 12.04 9.39 -0.91
N GLN A 143 11.95 10.72 -1.02
CA GLN A 143 12.58 11.68 -0.09
C GLN A 143 12.15 11.57 1.38
N HIS A 144 11.02 10.90 1.66
CA HIS A 144 10.49 10.70 3.00
C HIS A 144 10.68 9.27 3.51
N LEU A 145 11.37 8.41 2.73
CA LEU A 145 11.64 7.03 3.09
C LEU A 145 12.63 7.00 4.28
N ASN A 146 12.16 6.46 5.40
CA ASN A 146 12.92 6.42 6.64
C ASN A 146 13.15 4.98 7.10
N ASP A 147 12.23 4.06 6.78
CA ASP A 147 12.25 2.68 7.24
C ASP A 147 12.17 1.71 6.04
N ILE A 148 13.08 0.72 6.03
CA ILE A 148 13.08 -0.37 5.06
C ILE A 148 13.08 -1.69 5.85
N ASN A 149 12.23 -2.65 5.45
CA ASN A 149 12.11 -4.00 6.07
C ASN A 149 11.45 -4.10 7.45
N ARG A 150 10.75 -3.08 7.92
CA ARG A 150 9.77 -3.28 8.99
C ARG A 150 8.42 -3.63 8.35
N PRO A 151 7.75 -4.73 8.74
CA PRO A 151 6.31 -4.84 8.53
C PRO A 151 5.60 -3.74 9.32
#